data_AF-A0A8C5FFX7-F1
#
_entry.id   AF-A0A8C5FFX7-F1
#
_cell.length_a   1.000
_cell.length_b   1.000
_cell.length_c   1.000
_cell.angle_alpha   90.00
_cell.angle_beta   90.00
_cell.angle_gamma   90.00
#
_symmetry.space_group_name_H-M   'P 1'
#
loop_
_entity.id
_entity.type
_entity.pdbx_description
1 polymer ?
#
loop_
_entity_poly.entity_id
_entity_poly.type
_entity_poly.pdbx_seq_one_letter_code
_entity_poly.pdbx_strand_id
1 'polypeptide(L)'
;MRVNLQETKCHSSDPKHFEDCEVRHAGGTVVMAGCVVVLSVQGDVASVVSHKCGTTKDEEELRMCPDCPRLQDLTNVEGLQRIGGVIRKYNVLNATEHYFVLSDVGRMSASYIMGVGMNYVAEFAMVETHCPVGSRIAPEACTPLCPDRARHIFCKNSENPRGSRLYCETYPAVNKVDLQPGMIEPTCLQLPRFNPAVQCTEGPALKDIHPICSWPRQPLIQLRS
;
A
#
# COMPACT_ATOMS: atom_id res chain seq x y z
N MET A 1 -7.32 3.28 -26.16
CA MET A 1 -6.20 4.22 -25.96
C MET A 1 -5.02 3.47 -25.36
N ARG A 2 -3.79 3.85 -25.67
CA ARG A 2 -2.58 3.35 -24.98
C ARG A 2 -1.98 4.48 -24.14
N VAL A 3 -1.62 4.19 -22.91
CA VAL A 3 -0.98 5.14 -21.98
C VAL A 3 0.21 4.47 -21.29
N ASN A 4 1.25 5.25 -21.03
CA ASN A 4 2.39 4.82 -20.23
C ASN A 4 2.34 5.56 -18.90
N LEU A 5 2.44 4.81 -17.81
CA LEU A 5 2.35 5.30 -16.44
C LEU A 5 3.70 5.10 -15.74
N GLN A 6 3.99 5.97 -14.79
CA GLN A 6 5.16 5.88 -13.91
C GLN A 6 4.69 5.86 -12.46
N GLU A 7 5.37 5.07 -11.63
CA GLU A 7 5.09 4.98 -10.19
C GLU A 7 5.37 6.32 -9.50
N THR A 8 4.47 6.75 -8.62
CA THR A 8 4.62 7.96 -7.82
C THR A 8 5.01 7.63 -6.37
N LYS A 9 5.35 8.66 -5.60
CA LYS A 9 5.63 8.51 -4.16
C LYS A 9 4.37 8.36 -3.31
N CYS A 10 3.21 8.73 -3.84
CA CYS A 10 1.93 8.62 -3.15
C CYS A 10 1.45 7.16 -3.12
N HIS A 11 0.92 6.75 -1.97
CA HIS A 11 0.12 5.54 -1.88
C HIS A 11 -1.29 5.79 -2.43
N SER A 12 -2.02 4.74 -2.85
CA SER A 12 -3.39 4.89 -3.37
C SER A 12 -4.41 5.37 -2.34
N SER A 13 -4.04 5.38 -1.05
CA SER A 13 -4.84 5.97 0.03
C SER A 13 -4.52 7.45 0.28
N ASP A 14 -3.51 8.02 -0.38
CA ASP A 14 -3.20 9.45 -0.27
C ASP A 14 -4.34 10.24 -0.96
N PRO A 15 -4.97 11.21 -0.28
CA PRO A 15 -6.07 12.00 -0.83
C PRO A 15 -5.64 13.04 -1.88
N LYS A 16 -4.32 13.25 -2.08
CA LYS A 16 -3.80 14.18 -3.09
C LYS A 16 -4.28 13.80 -4.49
N HIS A 17 -4.46 14.82 -5.34
CA HIS A 17 -4.69 14.59 -6.76
C HIS A 17 -3.42 13.98 -7.38
N PHE A 18 -3.58 13.16 -8.42
CA PHE A 18 -2.44 12.44 -9.01
C PHE A 18 -1.35 13.38 -9.55
N GLU A 19 -1.71 14.61 -9.94
CA GLU A 19 -0.78 15.62 -10.43
C GLU A 19 0.14 16.17 -9.31
N ASP A 20 -0.30 16.10 -8.06
CA ASP A 20 0.47 16.53 -6.89
C ASP A 20 1.38 15.42 -6.35
N CYS A 21 1.33 14.23 -6.96
CA CYS A 21 2.11 13.08 -6.57
C CYS A 21 3.39 13.00 -7.39
N GLU A 22 4.50 13.36 -6.75
CA GLU A 22 5.82 13.33 -7.38
C GLU A 22 6.14 11.91 -7.91
N VAL A 23 6.55 11.86 -9.17
CA VAL A 23 7.02 10.63 -9.81
C VAL A 23 8.32 10.17 -9.16
N ARG A 24 8.52 8.86 -9.03
CA ARG A 24 9.77 8.31 -8.54
C ARG A 24 10.85 8.43 -9.61
N HIS A 25 11.79 9.34 -9.40
CA HIS A 25 12.98 9.50 -10.22
C HIS A 25 14.20 8.82 -9.58
N ALA A 26 15.32 8.81 -10.30
CA ALA A 26 16.59 8.12 -10.02
C ALA A 26 17.01 8.03 -8.53
N GLY A 27 17.71 6.97 -8.18
CA GLY A 27 18.14 6.57 -6.83
C GLY A 27 17.68 5.18 -6.42
N GLY A 28 17.28 4.33 -7.38
CA GLY A 28 16.74 2.98 -7.15
C GLY A 28 15.93 2.45 -8.33
N THR A 29 15.19 1.37 -8.14
CA THR A 29 14.38 0.75 -9.22
C THR A 29 13.21 1.66 -9.65
N VAL A 30 13.16 2.03 -10.93
CA VAL A 30 12.03 2.77 -11.50
C VAL A 30 10.97 1.77 -11.96
N VAL A 31 9.71 2.00 -11.59
CA VAL A 31 8.58 1.15 -11.97
C VAL A 31 7.69 1.88 -12.96
N MET A 32 7.39 1.20 -14.07
CA MET A 32 6.59 1.72 -15.17
C MET A 32 5.46 0.75 -15.50
N ALA A 33 4.39 1.26 -16.11
CA ALA A 33 3.33 0.42 -16.62
C ALA A 33 2.85 0.89 -18.00
N GLY A 34 2.73 -0.05 -18.93
CA GLY A 34 2.05 0.16 -20.21
C GLY A 34 0.60 -0.32 -20.11
N CYS A 35 -0.37 0.56 -20.35
CA CYS A 35 -1.78 0.24 -20.23
C CYS A 35 -2.55 0.46 -21.53
N VAL A 36 -3.47 -0.46 -21.82
CA VAL A 36 -4.51 -0.33 -22.84
C VAL A 36 -5.82 -0.02 -22.13
N VAL A 37 -6.39 1.16 -22.39
CA VAL A 37 -7.62 1.65 -21.75
C VAL A 37 -8.73 1.78 -22.78
N VAL A 38 -9.91 1.26 -22.46
CA VAL A 38 -11.14 1.43 -23.24
C VAL A 38 -12.00 2.48 -22.53
N LEU A 39 -12.34 3.54 -23.25
CA LEU A 39 -13.17 4.63 -22.77
C LEU A 39 -14.54 4.57 -23.45
N SER A 40 -15.59 4.93 -22.71
CA SER A 40 -16.90 5.25 -23.25
C SER A 40 -17.09 6.75 -23.16
N VAL A 41 -17.49 7.38 -24.26
CA VAL A 41 -17.78 8.81 -24.31
C VAL A 41 -19.25 8.98 -24.68
N GLN A 42 -20.01 9.64 -23.80
CA GLN A 42 -21.40 10.01 -24.03
C GLN A 42 -21.57 11.50 -23.78
N GLY A 43 -21.74 12.28 -24.86
CA GLY A 43 -21.69 13.74 -24.79
C GLY A 43 -20.35 14.20 -24.23
N ASP A 44 -20.38 15.03 -23.18
CA ASP A 44 -19.19 15.57 -22.51
C ASP A 44 -18.65 14.67 -21.39
N VAL A 45 -19.24 13.49 -21.18
CA VAL A 45 -18.83 12.56 -20.11
C VAL A 45 -18.02 11.42 -20.71
N ALA A 46 -16.77 11.29 -20.27
CA ALA A 46 -15.91 10.14 -20.56
C ALA A 46 -15.76 9.25 -19.32
N SER A 47 -15.92 7.94 -19.49
CA SER A 47 -15.74 6.95 -18.42
C SER A 47 -14.84 5.80 -18.86
N VAL A 48 -14.08 5.23 -17.92
CA VAL A 48 -13.26 4.04 -18.17
C VAL A 48 -14.15 2.80 -18.16
N VAL A 49 -14.24 2.10 -19.29
CA VAL A 49 -15.00 0.85 -19.42
C VAL A 49 -14.16 -0.33 -18.99
N SER A 50 -12.90 -0.35 -19.40
CA SER A 50 -11.93 -1.37 -18.99
C SER A 50 -10.51 -0.87 -19.18
N HIS A 51 -9.56 -1.53 -18.51
CA HIS A 51 -8.15 -1.35 -18.76
C HIS A 51 -7.39 -2.66 -18.53
N LYS A 52 -6.27 -2.81 -19.23
CA LYS A 52 -5.30 -3.88 -19.04
C LYS A 52 -3.91 -3.27 -19.01
N CYS A 53 -3.16 -3.56 -17.96
CA CYS A 53 -1.84 -2.98 -17.72
C CYS A 53 -0.78 -4.07 -17.58
N GLY A 54 0.42 -3.81 -18.08
CA GLY A 54 1.61 -4.60 -17.79
C GLY A 54 2.62 -3.73 -17.04
N THR A 55 3.04 -4.17 -15.86
CA THR A 55 4.07 -3.51 -15.06
C THR A 55 5.45 -4.04 -15.41
N THR A 56 6.42 -3.14 -15.45
CA THR A 56 7.83 -3.44 -15.71
C THR A 56 8.69 -2.60 -14.79
N LYS A 57 9.90 -3.07 -14.51
CA LYS A 57 10.90 -2.33 -13.75
C LYS A 57 12.14 -2.08 -14.60
N ASP A 58 12.72 -0.90 -14.41
CA ASP A 58 14.03 -0.56 -14.93
C ASP A 58 15.07 -0.66 -13.82
N GLU A 59 16.09 -1.48 -14.06
CA GLU A 59 17.18 -1.77 -13.15
C GLU A 59 18.53 -1.31 -13.72
N GLU A 60 18.55 -0.50 -14.78
CA GLU A 60 19.80 0.02 -15.36
C GLU A 60 20.66 0.74 -14.32
N GLU A 61 20.05 1.54 -13.46
CA GLU A 61 20.73 2.24 -12.37
C GLU A 61 21.36 1.27 -11.36
N LEU A 62 20.72 0.13 -11.08
CA LEU A 62 21.26 -0.90 -10.16
C LEU A 62 22.51 -1.59 -10.71
N ARG A 63 22.73 -1.56 -12.04
CA ARG A 63 23.96 -2.06 -12.65
C ARG A 63 25.12 -1.09 -12.47
N MET A 64 24.82 0.21 -12.45
CA MET A 64 25.82 1.28 -12.25
C MET A 64 26.11 1.53 -10.77
N CYS A 65 25.17 1.20 -9.88
CA CYS A 65 25.25 1.46 -8.44
C CYS A 65 24.88 0.20 -7.63
N PRO A 66 25.87 -0.64 -7.26
CA PRO A 66 25.63 -1.85 -6.45
C PRO A 66 25.05 -1.57 -5.07
N ASP A 67 25.38 -0.42 -4.48
CA ASP A 67 24.94 0.00 -3.14
C ASP A 67 23.54 0.65 -3.13
N CYS A 68 22.95 0.91 -4.30
CA CYS A 68 21.63 1.53 -4.40
C CYS A 68 20.53 0.60 -3.87
N PRO A 69 19.43 1.14 -3.31
CA PRO A 69 18.33 0.34 -2.77
C PRO A 69 17.71 -0.59 -3.80
N ARG A 70 17.79 -1.88 -3.54
CA ARG A 70 17.16 -2.93 -4.34
C ARG A 70 15.82 -3.31 -3.76
N LEU A 71 14.80 -3.38 -4.63
CA LEU A 71 13.49 -3.87 -4.25
C LEU A 71 13.55 -5.27 -3.64
N GLN A 72 12.74 -5.48 -2.62
CA GLN A 72 12.54 -6.76 -1.95
C GLN A 72 11.14 -7.25 -2.25
N ASP A 73 10.96 -8.57 -2.24
CA ASP A 73 9.66 -9.21 -2.35
C ASP A 73 8.70 -8.68 -1.29
N LEU A 74 7.50 -8.22 -1.69
CA LEU A 74 6.48 -7.67 -0.79
C LEU A 74 5.97 -8.73 0.22
N THR A 75 6.19 -10.01 -0.05
CA THR A 75 5.90 -11.15 0.82
C THR A 75 7.08 -11.59 1.68
N ASN A 76 8.21 -10.86 1.66
CA ASN A 76 9.38 -11.21 2.46
C ASN A 76 9.01 -11.26 3.95
N VAL A 77 9.14 -12.44 4.55
CA VAL A 77 8.71 -12.70 5.93
C VAL A 77 9.44 -11.82 6.95
N GLU A 78 10.75 -11.61 6.77
CA GLU A 78 11.54 -10.75 7.67
C GLU A 78 11.10 -9.29 7.56
N GLY A 79 10.88 -8.80 6.33
CA GLY A 79 10.34 -7.46 6.07
C GLY A 79 8.97 -7.25 6.71
N LEU A 80 8.06 -8.21 6.56
CA LEU A 80 6.73 -8.18 7.19
C LEU A 80 6.79 -8.23 8.72
N GLN A 81 7.72 -9.00 9.30
CA GLN A 81 7.94 -9.02 10.75
C GLN A 81 8.44 -7.67 11.27
N ARG A 82 9.38 -7.03 10.55
CA ARG A 82 9.86 -5.68 10.87
C ARG A 82 8.72 -4.66 10.84
N ILE A 83 7.92 -4.65 9.76
CA ILE A 83 6.73 -3.80 9.64
C ILE A 83 5.76 -4.05 10.81
N GLY A 84 5.46 -5.31 11.13
CA GLY A 84 4.61 -5.65 12.27
C GLY A 84 5.14 -5.12 13.61
N GLY A 85 6.46 -5.16 13.82
CA GLY A 85 7.10 -4.56 14.98
C GLY A 85 6.92 -3.03 15.05
N VAL A 86 7.07 -2.36 13.91
CA VAL A 86 6.86 -0.91 13.79
C VAL A 86 5.40 -0.54 14.08
N ILE A 87 4.43 -1.29 13.54
CA ILE A 87 2.99 -1.05 13.76
C ILE A 87 2.63 -1.23 15.23
N ARG A 88 3.12 -2.29 15.89
CA ARG A 88 2.91 -2.49 17.33
C ARG A 88 3.44 -1.31 18.14
N LYS A 89 4.64 -0.83 17.83
CA LYS A 89 5.22 0.34 18.48
C LYS A 89 4.40 1.60 18.21
N TYR A 90 3.93 1.80 16.98
CA TYR A 90 3.07 2.92 16.62
C TYR A 90 1.77 2.93 17.44
N ASN A 91 1.09 1.77 17.53
CA ASN A 91 -0.15 1.64 18.30
C ASN A 91 0.03 1.93 19.80
N VAL A 92 1.19 1.57 20.38
CA VAL A 92 1.46 1.89 21.80
C VAL A 92 1.70 3.38 22.02
N LEU A 93 2.37 4.05 21.07
CA LEU A 93 2.82 5.43 21.27
C LEU A 93 1.83 6.49 20.77
N ASN A 94 1.09 6.19 19.69
CA ASN A 94 0.36 7.20 18.91
C ASN A 94 -1.14 6.90 18.75
N ALA A 95 -1.61 5.67 18.99
CA ALA A 95 -3.04 5.37 18.87
C ALA A 95 -3.81 5.99 20.05
N THR A 96 -4.87 6.75 19.73
CA THR A 96 -5.67 7.45 20.74
C THR A 96 -7.02 6.80 20.99
N GLU A 97 -7.70 6.35 19.93
CA GLU A 97 -9.08 5.83 20.01
C GLU A 97 -9.12 4.37 19.59
N HIS A 98 -8.64 4.07 18.39
CA HIS A 98 -8.62 2.73 17.83
C HIS A 98 -7.21 2.30 17.45
N TYR A 99 -6.99 0.98 17.47
CA TYR A 99 -5.77 0.40 16.92
C TYR A 99 -5.76 0.45 15.39
N PHE A 100 -4.55 0.50 14.84
CA PHE A 100 -4.28 0.43 13.42
C PHE A 100 -3.65 -0.92 13.06
N VAL A 101 -4.00 -1.45 11.89
CA VAL A 101 -3.43 -2.69 11.34
C VAL A 101 -2.81 -2.45 9.98
N LEU A 102 -1.87 -3.32 9.59
CA LEU A 102 -1.30 -3.31 8.25
C LEU A 102 -2.42 -3.45 7.22
N SER A 103 -2.53 -2.47 6.34
CA SER A 103 -3.44 -2.49 5.21
C SER A 103 -2.70 -2.96 3.96
N ASP A 104 -1.59 -2.31 3.61
CA ASP A 104 -0.82 -2.64 2.40
C ASP A 104 0.68 -2.37 2.61
N VAL A 105 1.53 -3.07 1.87
CA VAL A 105 2.98 -2.81 1.78
C VAL A 105 3.25 -2.27 0.39
N GLY A 106 3.47 -0.96 0.26
CA GLY A 106 3.72 -0.33 -1.03
C GLY A 106 5.10 -0.68 -1.60
N ARG A 107 6.14 -0.64 -0.76
CA ARG A 107 7.51 -0.89 -1.20
C ARG A 107 8.37 -1.44 -0.06
N MET A 108 9.21 -2.43 -0.36
CA MET A 108 10.32 -2.82 0.50
C MET A 108 11.62 -2.76 -0.28
N SER A 109 12.68 -2.26 0.34
CA SER A 109 14.00 -2.19 -0.29
C SER A 109 15.13 -2.37 0.72
N ALA A 110 16.26 -2.89 0.24
CA ALA A 110 17.47 -3.06 1.01
C ALA A 110 18.66 -2.47 0.26
N SER A 111 19.55 -1.81 0.99
CA SER A 111 20.80 -1.22 0.49
C SER A 111 21.92 -1.46 1.49
N TYR A 112 23.17 -1.42 1.04
CA TYR A 112 24.32 -1.42 1.94
C TYR A 112 24.89 -0.01 2.01
N ILE A 113 25.06 0.52 3.23
CA ILE A 113 25.67 1.83 3.46
C ILE A 113 27.05 1.59 4.10
N MET A 114 28.11 1.96 3.38
CA MET A 114 29.49 1.87 3.87
C MET A 114 29.63 2.51 5.25
N GLY A 115 30.18 1.77 6.23
CA GLY A 115 30.36 2.23 7.61
C GLY A 115 29.09 2.26 8.49
N VAL A 116 27.95 1.83 7.97
CA VAL A 116 26.70 1.65 8.74
C VAL A 116 26.23 0.20 8.69
N GLY A 117 26.27 -0.44 7.52
CA GLY A 117 25.76 -1.79 7.28
C GLY A 117 24.49 -1.80 6.43
N MET A 118 23.73 -2.89 6.53
CA MET A 118 22.47 -3.06 5.80
C MET A 118 21.43 -2.04 6.27
N ASN A 119 20.81 -1.36 5.32
CA ASN A 119 19.72 -0.42 5.54
C ASN A 119 18.47 -0.95 4.83
N TYR A 120 17.41 -1.17 5.61
CA TYR A 120 16.11 -1.63 5.16
C TYR A 120 15.14 -0.46 5.17
N VAL A 121 14.46 -0.24 4.05
CA VAL A 121 13.42 0.78 3.94
C VAL A 121 12.11 0.11 3.55
N ALA A 122 11.08 0.36 4.34
CA ALA A 122 9.73 -0.12 4.10
C ALA A 122 8.74 1.04 4.04
N GLU A 123 7.89 1.03 3.03
CA GLU A 123 6.78 1.97 2.84
C GLU A 123 5.48 1.16 2.88
N PHE A 124 4.60 1.47 3.83
CA PHE A 124 3.42 0.66 4.13
C PHE A 124 2.27 1.53 4.63
N ALA A 125 1.05 1.09 4.33
CA ALA A 125 -0.19 1.73 4.76
C ALA A 125 -0.78 0.97 5.94
N MET A 126 -1.31 1.71 6.91
CA MET A 126 -2.11 1.21 8.02
C MET A 126 -3.53 1.75 7.90
N VAL A 127 -4.49 0.96 8.38
CA VAL A 127 -5.90 1.33 8.40
C VAL A 127 -6.45 1.21 9.81
N GLU A 128 -7.32 2.15 10.18
CA GLU A 128 -8.03 2.15 11.44
C GLU A 128 -8.96 0.94 11.58
N THR A 129 -9.11 0.45 12.82
CA THR A 129 -9.94 -0.72 13.14
C THR A 129 -11.08 -0.39 14.09
N HIS A 130 -11.95 -1.37 14.33
CA HIS A 130 -13.01 -1.29 15.34
C HIS A 130 -12.51 -1.51 16.77
N CYS A 131 -11.25 -1.91 16.96
CA CYS A 131 -10.74 -2.23 18.29
C CYS A 131 -10.33 -0.96 19.03
N PRO A 132 -10.95 -0.64 20.17
CA PRO A 132 -10.52 0.50 20.97
C PRO A 132 -9.16 0.23 21.62
N VAL A 133 -8.41 1.32 21.84
CA VAL A 133 -7.17 1.28 22.61
C VAL A 133 -7.48 0.77 24.03
N GLY A 134 -6.68 -0.18 24.51
CA GLY A 134 -6.87 -0.84 25.80
C GLY A 134 -7.78 -2.08 25.74
N SER A 135 -8.31 -2.43 24.56
CA SER A 135 -9.00 -3.71 24.39
C SER A 135 -8.06 -4.90 24.63
N ARG A 136 -8.62 -6.05 25.02
CA ARG A 136 -7.88 -7.31 25.21
C ARG A 136 -7.59 -8.04 23.90
N ILE A 137 -8.13 -7.53 22.78
CA ILE A 137 -7.95 -8.12 21.46
C ILE A 137 -6.58 -7.67 20.96
N ALA A 138 -5.77 -8.64 20.52
CA ALA A 138 -4.50 -8.33 19.88
C ALA A 138 -4.77 -7.48 18.63
N PRO A 139 -4.07 -6.34 18.41
CA PRO A 139 -4.34 -5.45 17.28
C PRO A 139 -4.40 -6.18 15.94
N GLU A 140 -3.58 -7.22 15.74
CA GLU A 140 -3.52 -8.00 14.51
C GLU A 140 -4.80 -8.82 14.23
N ALA A 141 -5.59 -9.10 15.26
CA ALA A 141 -6.87 -9.78 15.15
C ALA A 141 -8.05 -8.83 14.90
N CYS A 142 -7.81 -7.52 14.91
CA CYS A 142 -8.84 -6.51 14.75
C CYS A 142 -9.33 -6.41 13.30
N THR A 143 -10.64 -6.19 13.17
CA THR A 143 -11.28 -5.96 11.87
C THR A 143 -11.11 -4.49 11.48
N PRO A 144 -10.60 -4.19 10.27
CA PRO A 144 -10.49 -2.82 9.77
C PRO A 144 -11.87 -2.21 9.50
N LEU A 145 -11.97 -0.89 9.71
CA LEU A 145 -13.13 -0.10 9.33
C LEU A 145 -13.30 -0.06 7.80
N CYS A 146 -14.47 0.36 7.34
CA CYS A 146 -14.72 0.59 5.93
C CYS A 146 -13.76 1.63 5.34
N PRO A 147 -13.22 1.45 4.11
CA PRO A 147 -12.21 2.34 3.55
C PRO A 147 -12.57 3.83 3.51
N ASP A 148 -13.85 4.17 3.32
CA ASP A 148 -14.35 5.54 3.30
C ASP A 148 -14.49 6.14 4.72
N ARG A 149 -14.68 5.30 5.73
CA ARG A 149 -14.90 5.68 7.13
C ARG A 149 -13.65 5.55 8.01
N ALA A 150 -12.63 4.83 7.54
CA ALA A 150 -11.38 4.62 8.26
C ALA A 150 -10.41 5.78 8.06
N ARG A 151 -9.66 6.15 9.11
CA ARG A 151 -8.40 6.86 8.92
C ARG A 151 -7.37 5.91 8.31
N HIS A 152 -6.59 6.44 7.37
CA HIS A 152 -5.45 5.75 6.77
C HIS A 152 -4.17 6.42 7.21
N ILE A 153 -3.10 5.66 7.36
CA ILE A 153 -1.79 6.21 7.69
C ILE A 153 -0.77 5.57 6.75
N PHE A 154 -0.03 6.39 6.01
CA PHE A 154 1.07 5.90 5.21
C PHE A 154 2.40 6.20 5.90
N CYS A 155 3.20 5.16 6.11
CA CYS A 155 4.45 5.25 6.84
C CYS A 155 5.64 4.83 5.97
N LYS A 156 6.75 5.54 6.17
CA LYS A 156 8.08 5.18 5.68
C LYS A 156 9.00 4.91 6.87
N ASN A 157 9.43 3.67 7.01
CA ASN A 157 10.42 3.25 8.00
C ASN A 157 11.78 3.03 7.32
N SER A 158 12.84 3.55 7.91
CA SER A 158 14.23 3.20 7.59
C SER A 158 14.89 2.61 8.83
N GLU A 159 15.41 1.40 8.71
CA GLU A 159 16.06 0.66 9.79
C GLU A 159 17.45 0.20 9.37
N ASN A 160 18.43 0.46 10.23
CA ASN A 160 19.82 0.03 10.06
C ASN A 160 20.44 -0.25 11.45
N PRO A 161 21.69 -0.76 11.54
CA PRO A 161 22.32 -1.07 12.83
C PRO A 161 22.44 0.10 13.81
N ARG A 162 22.34 1.36 13.35
CA ARG A 162 22.36 2.54 14.23
C ARG A 162 20.98 2.93 14.77
N GLY A 163 19.91 2.31 14.27
CA GLY A 163 18.55 2.53 14.74
C GLY A 163 17.50 2.57 13.62
N SER A 164 16.27 2.86 14.01
CA SER A 164 15.11 2.99 13.13
C SER A 164 14.56 4.42 13.16
N ARG A 165 14.17 4.92 11.99
CA ARG A 165 13.46 6.20 11.80
C ARG A 165 12.14 5.92 11.11
N LEU A 166 11.06 6.43 11.72
CA LEU A 166 9.70 6.29 11.20
C LEU A 166 9.15 7.67 10.87
N TYR A 167 8.68 7.84 9.65
CA TYR A 167 7.90 9.00 9.21
C TYR A 167 6.53 8.51 8.77
N CYS A 168 5.46 9.16 9.21
CA CYS A 168 4.09 8.77 8.86
C CYS A 168 3.25 10.00 8.52
N GLU A 169 2.38 9.85 7.51
CA GLU A 169 1.35 10.80 7.14
C GLU A 169 -0.02 10.19 7.44
N THR A 170 -0.89 10.95 8.11
CA THR A 170 -2.25 10.51 8.44
C THR A 170 -3.25 11.15 7.48
N TYR A 171 -4.11 10.32 6.91
CA TYR A 171 -5.21 10.71 6.04
C TYR A 171 -6.53 10.52 6.78
N PRO A 172 -7.36 11.57 6.89
CA PRO A 172 -8.64 11.46 7.57
C PRO A 172 -9.62 10.58 6.78
N ALA A 173 -10.63 10.05 7.46
CA ALA A 173 -11.76 9.41 6.81
C ALA A 173 -12.44 10.38 5.83
N VAL A 174 -12.80 9.87 4.65
CA VAL A 174 -13.53 10.62 3.63
C VAL A 174 -14.95 10.89 4.11
N ASN A 175 -15.58 9.86 4.67
CA ASN A 175 -16.90 9.90 5.27
C ASN A 175 -16.77 10.07 6.79
N LYS A 176 -16.98 11.30 7.25
CA LYS A 176 -16.93 11.68 8.67
C LYS A 176 -18.30 11.61 9.35
N VAL A 177 -19.29 10.98 8.74
CA VAL A 177 -20.63 10.89 9.33
C VAL A 177 -20.58 9.94 10.52
N ASP A 178 -20.67 10.54 11.71
CA ASP A 178 -20.82 9.82 12.96
C ASP A 178 -22.08 8.96 12.92
N LEU A 179 -21.94 7.71 13.34
CA LEU A 179 -23.10 6.84 13.50
C LEU A 179 -23.94 7.34 14.67
N GLN A 180 -25.26 7.32 14.49
CA GLN A 180 -26.15 7.60 15.61
C GLN A 180 -25.94 6.56 16.72
N PRO A 181 -26.13 6.94 18.00
CA PRO A 181 -26.00 6.01 19.11
C PRO A 181 -26.86 4.74 18.89
N GLY A 182 -26.22 3.57 18.89
CA GLY A 182 -26.87 2.27 18.69
C GLY A 182 -26.83 1.73 17.26
N MET A 183 -26.32 2.49 16.28
CA MET A 183 -26.06 1.95 14.94
C MET A 183 -24.76 1.13 14.92
N ILE A 184 -24.79 0.00 14.20
CA ILE A 184 -23.64 -0.89 14.04
C ILE A 184 -22.78 -0.37 12.88
N GLU A 185 -21.47 -0.30 13.10
CA GLU A 185 -20.50 0.04 12.05
C GLU A 185 -20.59 -0.95 10.89
N PRO A 186 -20.75 -0.47 9.64
CA PRO A 186 -20.97 -1.35 8.50
C PRO A 186 -19.80 -2.30 8.29
N THR A 187 -20.10 -3.56 7.98
CA THR A 187 -19.10 -4.49 7.49
C THR A 187 -19.00 -4.34 5.98
N CYS A 188 -18.00 -3.61 5.52
CA CYS A 188 -17.67 -3.60 4.11
C CYS A 188 -17.15 -4.98 3.69
N LEU A 189 -17.44 -5.38 2.45
CA LEU A 189 -16.62 -6.38 1.77
C LEU A 189 -15.22 -5.79 1.70
N GLN A 190 -14.43 -6.04 2.75
CA GLN A 190 -13.02 -5.78 2.74
C GLN A 190 -12.52 -6.53 1.52
N LEU A 191 -12.05 -5.79 0.51
CA LEU A 191 -11.16 -6.39 -0.48
C LEU A 191 -10.15 -7.17 0.36
N PRO A 192 -10.07 -8.49 0.16
CA PRO A 192 -9.53 -9.44 1.11
C PRO A 192 -8.20 -8.88 1.56
N ARG A 193 -8.12 -8.58 2.87
CA ARG A 193 -6.93 -8.11 3.62
C ARG A 193 -5.74 -8.16 2.68
N PHE A 194 -5.39 -7.04 2.05
CA PHE A 194 -4.47 -6.94 0.91
C PHE A 194 -3.50 -8.10 0.95
N ASN A 195 -3.94 -9.21 0.35
CA ASN A 195 -3.23 -10.44 0.51
C ASN A 195 -2.22 -10.24 -0.59
N PRO A 196 -0.93 -10.10 -0.30
CA PRO A 196 0.04 -9.98 -1.39
C PRO A 196 -0.03 -11.21 -2.33
N ALA A 197 -0.79 -12.26 -1.97
CA ALA A 197 -1.19 -13.39 -2.80
C ALA A 197 -2.51 -13.25 -3.61
N VAL A 198 -3.37 -12.23 -3.41
CA VAL A 198 -4.44 -11.87 -4.37
C VAL A 198 -3.79 -11.01 -5.45
N GLN A 199 -2.79 -11.61 -6.08
CA GLN A 199 -2.15 -11.10 -7.28
C GLN A 199 -3.19 -11.10 -8.38
N CYS A 200 -3.23 -10.01 -9.14
CA CYS A 200 -3.93 -10.00 -10.42
C CYS A 200 -3.48 -11.26 -11.18
N THR A 201 -4.41 -12.14 -11.53
CA THR A 201 -4.09 -13.46 -12.13
C THR A 201 -3.53 -13.34 -13.56
N GLU A 202 -3.41 -12.11 -14.07
CA GLU A 202 -2.98 -11.79 -15.42
C GLU A 202 -1.66 -11.01 -15.41
N GLY A 203 -0.54 -11.70 -15.71
CA GLY A 203 0.77 -11.08 -15.95
C GLY A 203 1.93 -11.80 -15.26
N PRO A 204 3.20 -11.53 -15.63
CA PRO A 204 4.33 -12.00 -14.84
C PRO A 204 4.26 -11.37 -13.45
N ALA A 205 4.09 -12.19 -12.42
CA ALA A 205 4.03 -11.74 -11.04
C ALA A 205 5.41 -11.26 -10.59
N LEU A 206 5.70 -9.98 -10.78
CA LEU A 206 6.79 -9.31 -10.08
C LEU A 206 6.39 -9.26 -8.59
N LYS A 207 7.12 -9.98 -7.75
CA LYS A 207 6.75 -10.15 -6.33
C LYS A 207 7.13 -8.94 -5.48
N ASP A 208 7.99 -8.08 -6.03
CA ASP A 208 8.60 -6.92 -5.40
C ASP A 208 7.90 -5.60 -5.73
N ILE A 209 6.87 -5.64 -6.59
CA ILE A 209 6.00 -4.50 -6.91
C ILE A 209 4.55 -4.94 -7.00
N HIS A 210 3.63 -4.02 -6.71
CA HIS A 210 2.20 -4.29 -6.91
C HIS A 210 1.83 -4.28 -8.40
N PRO A 211 1.09 -5.30 -8.89
CA PRO A 211 0.51 -5.27 -10.22
C PRO A 211 -0.67 -4.29 -10.31
N ILE A 212 -0.83 -3.60 -11.44
CA ILE A 212 -2.04 -2.84 -11.74
C ILE A 212 -3.10 -3.83 -12.28
N CYS A 213 -4.10 -4.18 -11.47
CA CYS A 213 -5.11 -5.16 -11.86
C CYS A 213 -6.00 -4.69 -13.00
N SER A 214 -6.22 -5.56 -13.99
CA SER A 214 -7.19 -5.38 -15.06
C SER A 214 -8.60 -5.08 -14.51
N TRP A 215 -9.35 -4.26 -15.25
CA TRP A 215 -10.75 -3.96 -14.95
C TRP A 215 -11.72 -4.93 -15.65
N PRO A 216 -12.85 -5.31 -15.01
CA PRO A 216 -13.18 -5.04 -13.60
C PRO A 216 -12.22 -5.79 -12.68
N ARG A 217 -11.91 -5.23 -11.50
CA ARG A 217 -11.22 -5.99 -10.45
C ARG A 217 -11.99 -7.31 -10.32
N GLN A 218 -11.35 -8.44 -10.65
CA GLN A 218 -12.04 -9.72 -10.69
C GLN A 218 -12.86 -9.85 -9.40
N PRO A 219 -14.20 -10.06 -9.47
CA PRO A 219 -14.94 -10.39 -8.29
C PRO A 219 -14.28 -11.63 -7.72
N LEU A 220 -13.77 -11.54 -6.51
CA LEU A 220 -13.25 -12.70 -5.81
C LEU A 220 -14.36 -13.71 -5.76
N ILE A 221 -14.21 -14.73 -6.58
CA ILE A 221 -15.18 -15.79 -6.77
C ILE A 221 -15.50 -16.33 -5.39
N GLN A 222 -16.71 -16.06 -4.91
CA GLN A 222 -17.30 -16.84 -3.84
C GLN A 222 -17.55 -18.24 -4.41
N LEU A 223 -16.74 -19.19 -3.97
CA LEU A 223 -17.11 -20.59 -4.02
C LEU A 223 -16.94 -21.15 -2.61
N ARG A 224 -18.02 -21.11 -1.84
CA ARG A 224 -18.34 -22.19 -0.91
C ARG A 224 -19.81 -22.54 -1.09
N SER A 225 -20.00 -23.69 -1.73
CA SER A 225 -21.19 -24.54 -1.69
C SER A 225 -21.58 -24.88 -0.26
#